data_AF-A0A8D1DT25-F1
#
_entry.id   AF-A0A8D1DT25-F1
#
_cell.length_a   1.000
_cell.length_b   1.000
_cell.length_c   1.000
_cell.angle_alpha   90.00
_cell.angle_beta   90.00
_cell.angle_gamma   90.00
#
_symmetry.space_group_name_H-M   'P 1'
#
loop_
_entity.id
_entity.type
_entity.pdbx_description
1 polymer ?
#
loop_
_entity_poly.entity_id
_entity_poly.type
_entity_poly.pdbx_seq_one_letter_code
_entity_poly.pdbx_strand_id
1 'polypeptide(L)'
;MAWGLAGCGQVPSLLWTCETWPGGAGHPPWAVPGAAAWERSGPRPREGSGNLGARRSGREQAPAGPGAQTAKARGGHRPTAVPQSQRSSCPRPLPPGRVRPAWPSAGGERSRSVSAPAAPAPRRRRWESAGRSPQAPPQLTAASAAASSRPGPAVLRPRVPASPVAHPAPSSPMEPLLRAELRTTTLRAFGSPGAGCISEGRAYDTDAGPVFVKVNRRSLARQMFEGEMTSLEALRSTGLVRAPRPIKVIDLPGGGAAFVMEHLKMRGLSSQAAKLGDQMAELHLYNQKLGEKLRGEESRVGQRAEGAGPQYVTKFGFHTVTCCGFIPQVNEWQDDWPTFFARHRLQAQLDLIEKDYADREARELWSRLQVKIPDLFCGLEIVPALLHGDLWSGNVAEDDLGPVVYDPASFYGHSEFELAIALMFGGFPRPFFTAYHRKVPKAPGFDRRLLLYQLFNYLNHWNHFGRQYRSPSLGTMRKLLK
;
A
#
# COMPACT_ATOMS: atom_id res chain seq x y z
N MET A 1 -37.95 -47.27 -20.95
CA MET A 1 -36.82 -48.22 -21.13
C MET A 1 -35.52 -47.42 -21.20
N ALA A 2 -34.52 -47.82 -20.40
CA ALA A 2 -33.06 -47.54 -20.44
C ALA A 2 -32.58 -46.08 -20.71
N TRP A 3 -32.07 -45.32 -19.73
CA TRP A 3 -30.70 -45.31 -19.14
C TRP A 3 -29.54 -45.10 -20.12
N GLY A 4 -28.80 -43.99 -19.92
CA GLY A 4 -27.50 -43.69 -20.51
C GLY A 4 -26.86 -42.45 -19.86
N LEU A 5 -25.74 -42.65 -19.16
CA LEU A 5 -25.00 -41.73 -18.28
C LEU A 5 -24.16 -40.65 -19.02
N ALA A 6 -23.77 -39.64 -18.23
CA ALA A 6 -22.49 -38.90 -18.25
C ALA A 6 -22.54 -37.41 -18.62
N GLY A 7 -21.99 -36.58 -17.73
CA GLY A 7 -21.76 -35.16 -17.94
C GLY A 7 -21.40 -34.43 -16.64
N CYS A 8 -20.26 -34.79 -16.05
CA CYS A 8 -19.68 -34.10 -14.89
C CYS A 8 -19.34 -32.66 -15.28
N GLY A 9 -20.10 -31.68 -14.77
CA GLY A 9 -19.87 -30.26 -15.04
C GLY A 9 -18.60 -29.76 -14.37
N GLN A 10 -17.55 -29.53 -15.18
CA GLN A 10 -16.37 -28.76 -14.78
C GLN A 10 -16.78 -27.31 -14.50
N VAL A 11 -16.52 -26.85 -13.27
CA VAL A 11 -16.61 -25.43 -12.89
C VAL A 11 -15.30 -24.75 -13.30
N PRO A 12 -15.30 -23.66 -14.09
CA PRO A 12 -14.07 -22.99 -14.46
C PRO A 12 -13.51 -22.19 -13.27
N SER A 13 -12.31 -22.57 -12.84
CA SER A 13 -11.46 -21.80 -11.93
C SER A 13 -11.00 -20.52 -12.63
N LEU A 14 -11.49 -19.36 -12.19
CA LEU A 14 -11.08 -18.05 -12.66
C LEU A 14 -9.65 -17.74 -12.16
N LEU A 15 -8.67 -18.04 -13.00
CA LEU A 15 -7.30 -17.54 -12.90
C LEU A 15 -7.27 -16.15 -13.53
N TRP A 16 -6.94 -15.13 -12.75
CA TRP A 16 -6.61 -13.82 -13.30
C TRP A 16 -5.11 -13.77 -13.57
N THR A 17 -4.73 -14.01 -14.82
CA THR A 17 -3.40 -13.69 -15.34
C THR A 17 -3.31 -12.19 -15.58
N CYS A 18 -2.16 -11.59 -15.23
CA CYS A 18 -1.81 -10.25 -15.68
C CYS A 18 -1.19 -10.35 -17.08
N GLU A 19 -1.96 -10.81 -18.07
CA GLU A 19 -1.56 -10.78 -19.48
C GLU A 19 -2.22 -9.58 -20.18
N THR A 20 -1.37 -8.63 -20.57
CA THR A 20 -1.54 -7.70 -21.69
C THR A 20 -2.88 -6.97 -21.80
N TRP A 21 -2.94 -5.73 -21.29
CA TRP A 21 -3.88 -4.75 -21.83
C TRP A 21 -3.31 -4.18 -23.13
N PRO A 22 -4.06 -4.20 -24.25
CA PRO A 22 -3.60 -3.60 -25.49
C PRO A 22 -3.58 -2.07 -25.32
N GLY A 23 -2.42 -1.48 -25.52
CA GLY A 23 -2.33 -0.06 -25.80
C GLY A 23 -3.12 0.26 -27.05
N GLY A 24 -4.15 1.08 -26.92
CA GLY A 24 -4.99 1.55 -28.02
C GLY A 24 -5.74 2.81 -27.59
N ALA A 25 -5.47 3.90 -28.30
CA ALA A 25 -5.93 5.25 -28.01
C ALA A 25 -7.46 5.36 -27.88
N GLY A 26 -7.91 6.06 -26.84
CA GLY A 26 -9.29 6.45 -26.64
C GLY A 26 -9.46 7.07 -25.25
N HIS A 27 -9.37 8.39 -25.16
CA HIS A 27 -9.76 9.11 -23.95
C HIS A 27 -11.28 9.01 -23.73
N PRO A 28 -11.72 8.73 -22.49
CA PRO A 28 -12.89 9.39 -21.94
C PRO A 28 -12.49 10.26 -20.72
N PRO A 29 -13.30 11.27 -20.36
CA PRO A 29 -12.88 12.33 -19.46
C PRO A 29 -12.83 11.82 -18.02
N TRP A 30 -11.69 12.02 -17.35
CA TRP A 30 -11.58 11.86 -15.91
C TRP A 30 -12.23 13.08 -15.25
N ALA A 31 -13.48 12.97 -14.84
CA ALA A 31 -14.04 13.85 -13.82
C ALA A 31 -13.84 13.17 -12.47
N VAL A 32 -12.98 13.74 -11.64
CA VAL A 32 -13.04 13.55 -10.18
C VAL A 32 -14.35 14.20 -9.74
N PRO A 33 -15.32 13.50 -9.13
CA PRO A 33 -16.40 14.20 -8.46
C PRO A 33 -15.77 14.98 -7.30
N GLY A 34 -15.79 16.30 -7.44
CA GLY A 34 -15.35 17.21 -6.40
C GLY A 34 -16.14 16.98 -5.12
N ALA A 35 -15.44 17.05 -3.99
CA ALA A 35 -16.06 17.27 -2.70
C ALA A 35 -16.76 18.64 -2.70
N ALA A 36 -18.07 18.66 -2.95
CA ALA A 36 -18.99 19.71 -2.52
C ALA A 36 -20.45 19.22 -2.65
N ALA A 37 -21.30 19.64 -1.71
CA ALA A 37 -22.72 19.32 -1.52
C ALA A 37 -23.04 17.98 -0.82
N TRP A 38 -22.68 17.87 0.47
CA TRP A 38 -23.40 17.02 1.42
C TRP A 38 -24.26 17.93 2.30
N GLU A 39 -25.44 18.30 1.81
CA GLU A 39 -26.43 19.04 2.59
C GLU A 39 -27.30 18.11 3.44
N ARG A 40 -27.73 18.69 4.56
CA ARG A 40 -28.43 18.10 5.69
C ARG A 40 -29.71 17.40 5.25
N SER A 41 -29.98 16.24 5.83
CA SER A 41 -31.33 15.67 5.90
C SER A 41 -31.49 14.95 7.23
N GLY A 42 -31.78 15.73 8.29
CA GLY A 42 -32.44 15.25 9.48
C GLY A 42 -33.96 15.46 9.32
N PRO A 43 -34.81 14.56 9.83
CA PRO A 43 -36.25 14.64 9.59
C PRO A 43 -36.88 15.73 10.45
N ARG A 44 -37.78 16.52 9.85
CA ARG A 44 -38.75 17.35 10.57
C ARG A 44 -40.15 17.19 9.96
N PRO A 45 -41.19 17.37 10.78
CA PRO A 45 -42.48 16.69 10.61
C PRO A 45 -43.40 17.38 9.61
N ARG A 46 -44.33 16.59 9.06
CA ARG A 46 -45.44 17.07 8.24
C ARG A 46 -46.46 17.80 9.14
N GLU A 47 -46.68 19.08 8.88
CA GLU A 47 -47.93 19.77 9.24
C GLU A 47 -48.73 20.03 7.98
N GLY A 48 -50.01 19.65 8.04
CA GLY A 48 -50.97 19.72 6.97
C GLY A 48 -51.64 21.08 6.85
N SER A 49 -51.96 21.44 5.62
CA SER A 49 -52.88 22.51 5.26
C SER A 49 -54.31 22.16 5.71
N GLY A 50 -54.93 23.05 6.47
CA GLY A 50 -56.29 22.91 6.96
C GLY A 50 -57.38 23.23 5.93
N ASN A 51 -58.60 22.81 6.26
CA ASN A 51 -59.78 23.67 6.09
C ASN A 51 -60.96 23.22 6.99
N LEU A 52 -61.53 24.21 7.68
CA LEU A 52 -62.94 24.41 8.09
C LEU A 52 -63.74 23.28 8.79
N GLY A 53 -64.27 23.57 9.99
CA GLY A 53 -65.38 22.81 10.56
C GLY A 53 -65.69 23.04 12.05
N ALA A 54 -66.50 24.06 12.32
CA ALA A 54 -67.39 24.33 13.46
C ALA A 54 -67.49 23.38 14.69
N ARG A 55 -67.47 24.04 15.87
CA ARG A 55 -68.42 23.94 17.03
C ARG A 55 -68.39 22.74 18.02
N ARG A 56 -68.21 23.17 19.29
CA ARG A 56 -68.97 22.87 20.55
C ARG A 56 -68.66 21.62 21.41
N SER A 57 -68.36 21.96 22.68
CA SER A 57 -68.96 21.50 23.97
C SER A 57 -68.44 20.26 24.72
N GLY A 58 -68.38 20.43 26.07
CA GLY A 58 -68.27 19.41 27.12
C GLY A 58 -66.87 19.33 27.73
N ARG A 59 -66.49 20.01 28.84
CA ARG A 59 -66.98 20.00 30.24
C ARG A 59 -66.86 18.61 30.89
N GLU A 60 -65.93 18.46 31.84
CA GLU A 60 -66.09 17.94 33.22
C GLU A 60 -64.71 17.70 33.87
N GLN A 61 -64.32 18.51 34.87
CA GLN A 61 -64.51 18.34 36.33
C GLN A 61 -63.31 17.64 37.01
N ALA A 62 -62.60 18.41 37.85
CA ALA A 62 -61.64 17.97 38.87
C ALA A 62 -62.38 17.51 40.14
N PRO A 63 -61.72 16.96 41.21
CA PRO A 63 -61.03 17.84 42.18
C PRO A 63 -59.84 17.26 43.00
N ALA A 64 -59.12 18.19 43.66
CA ALA A 64 -58.37 18.17 44.95
C ALA A 64 -57.33 17.05 45.24
N GLY A 65 -56.04 17.26 45.59
CA GLY A 65 -55.34 18.21 46.50
C GLY A 65 -54.63 17.37 47.62
N PRO A 66 -53.71 17.86 48.49
CA PRO A 66 -52.85 19.06 48.48
C PRO A 66 -51.36 18.81 48.94
N GLY A 67 -50.53 19.89 48.89
CA GLY A 67 -49.32 20.10 49.74
C GLY A 67 -47.96 19.71 49.11
N ALA A 68 -46.84 20.43 49.24
CA ALA A 68 -46.52 21.68 49.94
C ALA A 68 -45.20 22.30 49.37
N GLN A 69 -45.22 23.63 49.24
CA GLN A 69 -44.20 24.64 49.60
C GLN A 69 -42.71 24.54 49.19
N THR A 70 -42.29 25.62 48.49
CA THR A 70 -41.06 26.45 48.64
C THR A 70 -39.71 25.85 48.19
N ALA A 71 -38.75 26.55 47.55
CA ALA A 71 -38.44 27.98 47.52
C ALA A 71 -37.77 28.45 46.20
N LYS A 72 -37.81 29.78 46.01
CA LYS A 72 -37.26 30.61 44.91
C LYS A 72 -35.78 30.94 45.12
N ALA A 73 -35.05 31.17 44.01
CA ALA A 73 -34.13 32.30 43.74
C ALA A 73 -33.58 32.16 42.30
N ARG A 74 -34.12 32.79 41.25
CA ARG A 74 -33.90 34.15 40.69
C ARG A 74 -32.46 34.68 40.61
N GLY A 75 -32.06 34.97 39.36
CA GLY A 75 -30.95 35.83 38.91
C GLY A 75 -30.35 35.22 37.62
N GLY A 76 -30.56 35.68 36.39
CA GLY A 76 -30.77 37.04 35.89
C GLY A 76 -29.42 37.61 35.44
N HIS A 77 -29.04 37.43 34.17
CA HIS A 77 -28.38 38.41 33.28
C HIS A 77 -27.76 37.78 32.01
N ARG A 78 -28.12 38.37 30.87
CA ARG A 78 -27.42 38.42 29.56
C ARG A 78 -27.51 39.89 29.12
N PRO A 79 -26.78 40.37 28.10
CA PRO A 79 -25.65 39.80 27.35
C PRO A 79 -24.46 40.80 27.22
N THR A 80 -23.32 40.41 26.64
CA THR A 80 -22.58 41.21 25.62
C THR A 80 -21.28 40.53 25.13
N ALA A 81 -21.06 40.69 23.82
CA ALA A 81 -19.80 40.87 23.09
C ALA A 81 -18.70 39.79 23.07
N VAL A 82 -18.43 39.36 21.84
CA VAL A 82 -17.24 38.68 21.29
C VAL A 82 -16.00 39.58 21.39
N PRO A 83 -14.79 38.99 21.50
CA PRO A 83 -13.74 39.41 20.58
C PRO A 83 -13.10 38.23 19.83
N GLN A 84 -12.67 38.56 18.61
CA GLN A 84 -12.01 37.72 17.63
C GLN A 84 -10.55 37.39 17.99
N SER A 85 -10.08 36.31 17.36
CA SER A 85 -8.71 36.02 16.95
C SER A 85 -7.64 35.80 18.01
N GLN A 86 -7.30 34.53 18.23
CA GLN A 86 -5.90 34.11 18.28
C GLN A 86 -5.71 32.94 17.32
N ARG A 87 -4.97 33.19 16.24
CA ARG A 87 -4.40 32.14 15.38
C ARG A 87 -3.38 31.39 16.24
N SER A 88 -3.63 30.11 16.50
CA SER A 88 -2.60 29.21 16.99
C SER A 88 -1.52 29.08 15.92
N SER A 89 -0.40 29.76 16.14
CA SER A 89 0.81 29.60 15.33
C SER A 89 1.52 28.35 15.82
N CYS A 90 1.72 27.38 14.93
CA CYS A 90 2.58 26.23 15.20
C CYS A 90 4.03 26.72 15.33
N PRO A 91 4.76 26.39 16.40
CA PRO A 91 6.19 26.70 16.48
C PRO A 91 6.93 25.89 15.42
N ARG A 92 7.69 26.58 14.56
CA ARG A 92 8.64 25.94 13.63
C ARG A 92 9.71 25.20 14.44
N PRO A 93 10.07 23.95 14.09
CA PRO A 93 11.26 23.33 14.67
C PRO A 93 12.51 24.11 14.22
N LEU A 94 13.36 24.45 15.18
CA LEU A 94 14.68 25.04 14.95
C LEU A 94 15.56 24.04 14.18
N PRO A 95 16.43 24.51 13.27
CA PRO A 95 17.34 23.63 12.55
C PRO A 95 18.35 22.99 13.53
N PRO A 96 18.71 21.71 13.37
CA PRO A 96 19.70 21.09 14.22
C PRO A 96 21.07 21.75 14.03
N GLY A 97 21.70 22.10 15.14
CA GLY A 97 23.06 22.64 15.19
C GLY A 97 24.05 21.70 14.51
N ARG A 98 24.94 22.27 13.70
CA ARG A 98 26.04 21.56 13.05
C ARG A 98 26.99 20.99 14.12
N VAL A 99 26.92 19.69 14.36
CA VAL A 99 28.01 18.93 14.97
C VAL A 99 28.92 18.47 13.84
N ARG A 100 30.13 19.03 13.76
CA ARG A 100 31.20 18.54 12.89
C ARG A 100 31.83 17.30 13.54
N PRO A 101 32.05 16.20 12.82
CA PRO A 101 32.97 15.16 13.29
C PRO A 101 34.41 15.63 13.06
N ALA A 102 35.20 15.61 14.13
CA ALA A 102 36.64 15.73 14.08
C ALA A 102 37.25 14.49 13.42
N TRP A 103 38.11 14.69 12.44
CA TRP A 103 39.05 13.67 11.94
C TRP A 103 40.44 14.02 12.48
N PRO A 104 41.24 13.04 12.95
CA PRO A 104 42.59 13.31 13.42
C PRO A 104 43.53 13.53 12.24
N SER A 105 44.39 14.54 12.36
CA SER A 105 45.48 14.84 11.44
C SER A 105 46.81 14.26 11.96
N ALA A 106 47.54 13.61 11.07
CA ALA A 106 49.00 13.49 11.04
C ALA A 106 49.33 13.04 9.61
N GLY A 107 50.28 13.57 8.84
CA GLY A 107 51.33 14.57 9.00
C GLY A 107 52.26 14.33 7.79
N GLY A 108 52.74 15.37 7.09
CA GLY A 108 53.64 15.17 5.95
C GLY A 108 53.71 16.33 4.96
N GLU A 109 54.50 17.34 5.34
CA GLU A 109 55.21 18.35 4.55
C GLU A 109 55.39 18.09 3.03
N ARG A 110 55.16 19.10 2.16
CA ARG A 110 56.18 20.08 1.67
C ARG A 110 55.69 20.89 0.43
N SER A 111 55.64 22.22 0.62
CA SER A 111 56.12 23.34 -0.24
C SER A 111 55.68 23.61 -1.71
N ARG A 112 55.22 24.88 -1.90
CA ARG A 112 55.36 25.83 -3.05
C ARG A 112 54.47 25.58 -4.30
N SER A 113 53.87 26.55 -5.00
CA SER A 113 53.88 28.04 -5.01
C SER A 113 52.74 28.60 -5.90
N VAL A 114 52.13 29.71 -5.44
CA VAL A 114 51.54 30.90 -6.12
C VAL A 114 51.06 30.84 -7.60
N SER A 115 49.79 31.20 -7.84
CA SER A 115 49.30 32.34 -8.69
C SER A 115 47.95 32.08 -9.38
N ALA A 116 46.95 32.90 -9.06
CA ALA A 116 45.78 33.25 -9.90
C ALA A 116 46.21 34.34 -10.93
N PRO A 117 45.41 34.85 -11.91
CA PRO A 117 43.93 34.95 -11.90
C PRO A 117 43.16 34.93 -13.25
N ALA A 118 41.83 35.07 -13.11
CA ALA A 118 40.87 35.82 -13.95
C ALA A 118 40.25 35.23 -15.23
N ALA A 119 38.91 35.37 -15.29
CA ALA A 119 38.00 35.17 -16.42
C ALA A 119 38.13 36.28 -17.50
N PRO A 120 37.51 36.15 -18.69
CA PRO A 120 36.11 36.58 -18.86
C PRO A 120 35.26 35.84 -19.94
N ALA A 121 33.93 35.95 -19.81
CA ALA A 121 32.93 35.85 -20.89
C ALA A 121 32.60 37.29 -21.40
N PRO A 122 31.76 37.59 -22.43
CA PRO A 122 30.76 36.75 -23.12
C PRO A 122 30.64 36.97 -24.67
N ARG A 123 29.75 36.23 -25.36
CA ARG A 123 28.94 36.79 -26.47
C ARG A 123 27.77 35.90 -26.91
N ARG A 124 26.62 36.55 -27.09
CA ARG A 124 25.33 36.06 -27.62
C ARG A 124 25.39 35.92 -29.15
N ARG A 125 24.61 34.99 -29.73
CA ARG A 125 23.80 35.25 -30.95
C ARG A 125 22.51 34.44 -30.93
N ARG A 126 21.47 35.07 -31.47
CA ARG A 126 20.08 34.67 -31.68
C ARG A 126 19.89 34.59 -33.20
N TRP A 127 19.17 33.61 -33.73
CA TRP A 127 18.37 33.78 -34.95
C TRP A 127 17.21 32.77 -35.02
N GLU A 128 16.17 33.22 -35.70
CA GLU A 128 14.79 32.76 -35.75
C GLU A 128 14.48 31.60 -36.71
N SER A 129 13.26 31.12 -36.52
CA SER A 129 12.41 30.14 -37.19
C SER A 129 12.22 30.22 -38.71
N ALA A 130 12.00 29.07 -39.35
CA ALA A 130 10.91 28.83 -40.33
C ALA A 130 10.74 27.31 -40.60
N GLY A 131 9.50 26.83 -40.67
CA GLY A 131 9.16 25.42 -40.89
C GLY A 131 8.78 25.08 -42.34
N ARG A 132 8.70 23.76 -42.62
CA ARG A 132 7.69 23.06 -43.45
C ARG A 132 8.06 21.58 -43.57
N SER A 133 7.04 20.73 -43.43
CA SER A 133 6.92 19.33 -43.84
C SER A 133 5.74 19.26 -44.83
N PRO A 134 5.32 18.10 -45.39
CA PRO A 134 5.99 16.79 -45.63
C PRO A 134 5.77 16.25 -47.07
N GLN A 135 6.59 15.31 -47.57
CA GLN A 135 6.15 14.36 -48.62
C GLN A 135 6.92 13.02 -48.54
N ALA A 136 6.16 11.93 -48.74
CA ALA A 136 6.54 10.57 -49.15
C ALA A 136 5.44 10.10 -50.14
N PRO A 137 5.50 8.95 -50.86
CA PRO A 137 6.56 7.93 -51.06
C PRO A 137 6.83 7.68 -52.58
N PRO A 138 7.52 6.60 -53.02
CA PRO A 138 6.76 5.38 -53.41
C PRO A 138 7.46 4.02 -53.20
N GLN A 139 6.66 2.96 -53.33
CA GLN A 139 7.02 1.52 -53.41
C GLN A 139 7.22 1.05 -54.87
N LEU A 140 7.62 -0.23 -55.03
CA LEU A 140 7.73 -1.14 -56.21
C LEU A 140 9.20 -1.60 -56.40
N THR A 141 9.60 -2.84 -56.68
CA THR A 141 8.98 -4.14 -57.00
C THR A 141 10.07 -5.22 -56.93
N ALA A 142 9.67 -6.48 -56.73
CA ALA A 142 10.52 -7.66 -56.86
C ALA A 142 10.89 -7.96 -58.32
N ALA A 143 12.12 -8.41 -58.57
CA ALA A 143 12.48 -9.22 -59.75
C ALA A 143 13.77 -10.01 -59.48
N SER A 144 13.72 -11.30 -59.82
CA SER A 144 14.82 -12.28 -59.73
C SER A 144 15.87 -12.07 -60.82
N ALA A 145 17.13 -12.33 -60.52
CA ALA A 145 18.10 -12.80 -61.51
C ALA A 145 19.23 -13.58 -60.85
N ALA A 146 19.39 -14.83 -61.28
CA ALA A 146 20.52 -15.69 -60.97
C ALA A 146 21.75 -15.26 -61.78
N ALA A 147 22.93 -15.21 -61.15
CA ALA A 147 24.20 -15.28 -61.87
C ALA A 147 25.31 -15.82 -60.96
N SER A 148 25.82 -16.99 -61.35
CA SER A 148 26.96 -17.70 -60.79
C SER A 148 28.27 -16.93 -60.98
N SER A 149 29.14 -16.89 -59.97
CA SER A 149 30.59 -16.75 -60.16
C SER A 149 31.37 -17.26 -58.94
N ARG A 150 32.52 -17.88 -59.24
CA ARG A 150 33.37 -18.78 -58.44
C ARG A 150 34.11 -18.10 -57.28
N PRO A 151 34.62 -18.88 -56.29
CA PRO A 151 35.15 -18.36 -55.02
C PRO A 151 36.62 -17.93 -55.11
N GLY A 152 36.95 -16.83 -54.44
CA GLY A 152 38.33 -16.39 -54.12
C GLY A 152 38.88 -17.07 -52.85
N PRO A 153 40.20 -17.00 -52.61
CA PRO A 153 40.88 -17.88 -51.65
C PRO A 153 40.65 -17.50 -50.19
N ALA A 154 40.52 -18.53 -49.36
CA ALA A 154 40.28 -18.45 -47.93
C ALA A 154 41.52 -17.95 -47.18
N VAL A 155 41.36 -16.85 -46.44
CA VAL A 155 42.30 -16.42 -45.40
C VAL A 155 41.96 -17.16 -44.10
N LEU A 156 42.85 -18.06 -43.68
CA LEU A 156 42.77 -18.76 -42.40
C LEU A 156 42.82 -17.78 -41.23
N ARG A 157 41.74 -17.72 -40.44
CA ARG A 157 41.76 -17.14 -39.08
C ARG A 157 42.09 -18.25 -38.06
N PRO A 158 42.98 -18.00 -37.08
CA PRO A 158 43.30 -19.01 -36.06
C PRO A 158 42.07 -19.29 -35.16
N ARG A 159 41.82 -20.58 -34.91
CA ARG A 159 40.80 -21.09 -33.98
C ARG A 159 41.17 -20.70 -32.55
N VAL A 160 40.31 -19.91 -31.90
CA VAL A 160 40.29 -19.76 -30.44
C VAL A 160 39.76 -21.08 -29.85
N PRO A 161 40.42 -21.71 -28.86
CA PRO A 161 39.90 -22.91 -28.23
C PRO A 161 38.60 -22.57 -27.51
N ALA A 162 37.55 -23.36 -27.78
CA ALA A 162 36.28 -23.24 -27.09
C ALA A 162 36.49 -23.45 -25.58
N SER A 163 36.18 -22.43 -24.79
CA SER A 163 36.03 -22.57 -23.34
C SER A 163 35.06 -23.73 -23.06
N PRO A 164 35.33 -24.60 -22.08
CA PRO A 164 34.40 -25.65 -21.73
C PRO A 164 33.09 -24.98 -21.29
N VAL A 165 32.01 -25.28 -22.00
CA VAL A 165 30.67 -24.93 -21.59
C VAL A 165 30.46 -25.60 -20.24
N ALA A 166 30.50 -24.82 -19.16
CA ALA A 166 30.07 -25.27 -17.86
C ALA A 166 28.57 -25.61 -17.99
N HIS A 167 28.27 -26.90 -18.09
CA HIS A 167 26.91 -27.37 -17.92
C HIS A 167 26.46 -26.93 -16.52
N PRO A 168 25.35 -26.19 -16.37
CA PRO A 168 24.79 -25.98 -15.05
C PRO A 168 24.51 -27.36 -14.46
N ALA A 169 25.02 -27.60 -13.24
CA ALA A 169 24.64 -28.78 -12.48
C ALA A 169 23.11 -28.91 -12.50
N PRO A 170 22.55 -30.12 -12.67
CA PRO A 170 21.11 -30.30 -12.67
C PRO A 170 20.57 -29.74 -11.36
N SER A 171 19.74 -28.70 -11.46
CA SER A 171 19.01 -28.15 -10.32
C SER A 171 18.33 -29.32 -9.62
N SER A 172 18.73 -29.63 -8.39
CA SER A 172 18.03 -30.66 -7.61
C SER A 172 16.53 -30.33 -7.68
N PRO A 173 15.66 -31.28 -8.06
CA PRO A 173 14.27 -30.97 -8.27
C PRO A 173 13.67 -30.47 -6.94
N MET A 174 12.85 -29.43 -7.03
CA MET A 174 12.21 -28.77 -5.89
C MET A 174 11.38 -29.75 -5.04
N GLU A 175 10.85 -30.80 -5.66
CA GLU A 175 9.97 -31.77 -5.02
C GLU A 175 10.67 -32.61 -3.92
N PRO A 176 11.85 -33.24 -4.16
CA PRO A 176 12.63 -33.86 -3.08
C PRO A 176 12.90 -32.93 -1.90
N LEU A 177 13.25 -31.67 -2.16
CA LEU A 177 13.51 -30.68 -1.11
C LEU A 177 12.24 -30.40 -0.31
N LEU A 178 11.12 -30.12 -0.97
CA LEU A 178 9.84 -29.89 -0.30
C LEU A 178 9.40 -31.11 0.53
N ARG A 179 9.59 -32.34 0.02
CA ARG A 179 9.30 -33.58 0.77
C ARG A 179 10.12 -33.66 2.05
N ALA A 180 11.42 -33.40 1.97
CA ALA A 180 12.31 -33.44 3.13
C ALA A 180 11.96 -32.34 4.15
N GLU A 181 11.79 -31.10 3.68
CA GLU A 181 11.54 -29.93 4.54
C GLU A 181 10.17 -29.97 5.22
N LEU A 182 9.15 -30.50 4.54
CA LEU A 182 7.79 -30.69 5.07
C LEU A 182 7.59 -32.04 5.76
N ARG A 183 8.60 -32.92 5.74
CA ARG A 183 8.55 -34.28 6.29
C ARG A 183 7.34 -35.07 5.78
N THR A 184 7.08 -34.98 4.48
CA THR A 184 5.91 -35.59 3.83
C THR A 184 6.32 -36.66 2.82
N THR A 185 5.60 -37.78 2.84
CA THR A 185 5.69 -38.86 1.86
C THR A 185 4.77 -38.64 0.66
N THR A 186 3.69 -37.86 0.83
CA THR A 186 2.85 -37.38 -0.27
C THR A 186 3.25 -35.96 -0.67
N LEU A 187 3.48 -35.74 -1.96
CA LEU A 187 3.60 -34.39 -2.55
C LEU A 187 3.04 -34.48 -3.96
N ARG A 188 1.77 -34.12 -4.11
CA ARG A 188 1.08 -34.14 -5.41
C ARG A 188 0.60 -32.76 -5.75
N ALA A 189 1.12 -32.19 -6.83
CA ALA A 189 0.64 -30.90 -7.30
C ALA A 189 -0.82 -30.99 -7.77
N PHE A 190 -1.61 -29.98 -7.44
CA PHE A 190 -2.99 -29.84 -7.91
C PHE A 190 -3.32 -28.38 -8.20
N GLY A 191 -4.46 -28.16 -8.88
CA GLY A 191 -4.86 -26.85 -9.34
C GLY A 191 -3.94 -26.30 -10.44
N SER A 192 -4.27 -25.12 -10.92
CA SER A 192 -3.42 -24.41 -11.88
C SER A 192 -2.32 -23.64 -11.15
N PRO A 193 -1.11 -23.52 -11.73
CA PRO A 193 -0.09 -22.63 -11.19
C PRO A 193 -0.65 -21.20 -11.04
N GLY A 194 -0.49 -20.62 -9.85
CA GLY A 194 -0.77 -19.21 -9.62
C GLY A 194 0.38 -18.38 -10.16
N ALA A 195 0.19 -17.66 -11.26
CA ALA A 195 1.16 -16.70 -11.76
C ALA A 195 1.00 -15.38 -10.99
N GLY A 196 1.68 -15.23 -9.85
CA GLY A 196 1.82 -13.92 -9.21
C GLY A 196 2.71 -13.01 -10.05
N CYS A 197 2.57 -11.69 -9.91
CA CYS A 197 3.39 -10.72 -10.65
C CYS A 197 4.90 -10.84 -10.35
N ILE A 198 5.26 -11.50 -9.24
CA ILE A 198 6.63 -11.54 -8.69
C ILE A 198 7.13 -12.97 -8.48
N SER A 199 6.25 -13.88 -8.07
CA SER A 199 6.60 -15.25 -7.66
C SER A 199 5.67 -16.25 -8.33
N GLU A 200 6.20 -17.43 -8.64
CA GLU A 200 5.42 -18.57 -9.12
C GLU A 200 4.77 -19.28 -7.94
N GLY A 201 3.47 -19.54 -8.01
CA GLY A 201 2.70 -20.21 -6.96
C GLY A 201 2.19 -21.58 -7.41
N ARG A 202 2.23 -22.58 -6.52
CA ARG A 202 1.68 -23.91 -6.79
C ARG A 202 1.12 -24.57 -5.54
N ALA A 203 -0.01 -25.24 -5.66
CA ALA A 203 -0.62 -26.00 -4.57
C ALA A 203 -0.21 -27.47 -4.62
N TYR A 204 -0.03 -28.08 -3.44
CA TYR A 204 0.36 -29.48 -3.28
C TYR A 204 -0.44 -30.15 -2.17
N ASP A 205 -0.90 -31.36 -2.43
CA ASP A 205 -1.42 -32.26 -1.39
C ASP A 205 -0.25 -32.91 -0.65
N THR A 206 -0.30 -32.89 0.68
CA THR A 206 0.69 -33.51 1.59
C THR A 206 0.00 -34.40 2.62
N ASP A 207 0.77 -35.19 3.36
CA ASP A 207 0.24 -36.04 4.43
C ASP A 207 -0.43 -35.24 5.57
N ALA A 208 -0.04 -33.97 5.73
CA ALA A 208 -0.57 -33.06 6.73
C ALA A 208 -1.67 -32.12 6.19
N GLY A 209 -2.16 -32.38 4.97
CA GLY A 209 -3.13 -31.53 4.27
C GLY A 209 -2.52 -30.67 3.17
N PRO A 210 -3.35 -29.88 2.45
CA PRO A 210 -2.90 -29.12 1.29
C PRO A 210 -2.08 -27.88 1.69
N VAL A 211 -1.02 -27.61 0.94
CA VAL A 211 -0.15 -26.43 1.10
C VAL A 211 -0.04 -25.63 -0.19
N PHE A 212 0.19 -24.34 -0.06
CA PHE A 212 0.52 -23.45 -1.16
C PHE A 212 1.99 -23.04 -1.05
N VAL A 213 2.72 -23.14 -2.16
CA VAL A 213 4.15 -22.85 -2.23
C VAL A 213 4.38 -21.73 -3.22
N LYS A 214 4.97 -20.62 -2.75
CA LYS A 214 5.51 -19.55 -3.59
C LYS A 214 6.98 -19.79 -3.83
N VAL A 215 7.45 -19.50 -5.04
CA VAL A 215 8.84 -19.71 -5.47
C VAL A 215 9.35 -18.44 -6.12
N ASN A 216 10.55 -17.99 -5.71
CA ASN A 216 11.23 -16.88 -6.34
C ASN A 216 12.74 -17.13 -6.40
N ARG A 217 13.33 -17.00 -7.59
CA ARG A 217 14.76 -17.27 -7.84
C ARG A 217 15.68 -16.05 -7.68
N ARG A 218 15.15 -14.89 -7.34
CA ARG A 218 15.95 -13.67 -7.11
C ARG A 218 16.72 -13.77 -5.78
N SER A 219 17.86 -13.11 -5.70
CA SER A 219 18.75 -13.15 -4.52
C SER A 219 18.11 -12.67 -3.22
N LEU A 220 17.15 -11.74 -3.28
CA LEU A 220 16.43 -11.21 -2.11
C LEU A 220 15.14 -11.97 -1.78
N ALA A 221 14.86 -13.10 -2.46
CA ALA A 221 13.64 -13.87 -2.25
C ALA A 221 13.47 -14.35 -0.80
N ARG A 222 14.56 -14.75 -0.14
CA ARG A 222 14.50 -15.20 1.27
C ARG A 222 14.00 -14.09 2.19
N GLN A 223 14.64 -12.91 2.15
CA GLN A 223 14.23 -11.77 2.97
C GLN A 223 12.77 -11.36 2.69
N MET A 224 12.36 -11.37 1.41
CA MET A 224 10.98 -11.08 1.02
C MET A 224 9.99 -12.06 1.66
N PHE A 225 10.26 -13.37 1.58
CA PHE A 225 9.38 -14.39 2.15
C PHE A 225 9.42 -14.46 3.67
N GLU A 226 10.55 -14.16 4.32
CA GLU A 226 10.63 -14.02 5.78
C GLU A 226 9.78 -12.83 6.27
N GLY A 227 9.82 -11.70 5.55
CA GLY A 227 8.97 -10.56 5.81
C GLY A 227 7.48 -10.88 5.66
N GLU A 228 7.10 -11.61 4.60
CA GLU A 228 5.73 -12.05 4.37
C GLU A 228 5.26 -13.05 5.46
N MET A 229 6.10 -14.03 5.81
CA MET A 229 5.84 -14.99 6.89
C MET A 229 5.58 -14.27 8.22
N THR A 230 6.48 -13.36 8.60
CA THR A 230 6.35 -12.56 9.84
C THR A 230 5.09 -11.70 9.83
N SER A 231 4.73 -11.15 8.68
CA SER A 231 3.52 -10.34 8.49
C SER A 231 2.25 -11.19 8.69
N LEU A 232 2.20 -12.40 8.12
CA LEU A 232 1.09 -13.34 8.30
C LEU A 232 0.96 -13.78 9.77
N GLU A 233 2.07 -14.04 10.45
CA GLU A 233 2.08 -14.36 11.89
C GLU A 233 1.53 -13.20 12.72
N ALA A 234 1.99 -11.98 12.48
CA ALA A 234 1.52 -10.79 13.19
C ALA A 234 0.01 -10.59 13.01
N LEU A 235 -0.49 -10.64 11.77
CA LEU A 235 -1.93 -10.51 11.49
C LEU A 235 -2.75 -11.61 12.18
N ARG A 236 -2.31 -12.87 12.08
CA ARG A 236 -3.00 -14.01 12.69
C ARG A 236 -2.99 -13.97 14.22
N SER A 237 -1.92 -13.48 14.84
CA SER A 237 -1.80 -13.39 16.29
C SER A 237 -2.87 -12.52 16.94
N THR A 238 -3.46 -11.59 16.18
CA THR A 238 -4.57 -10.75 16.66
C THR A 238 -5.88 -11.51 16.80
N GLY A 239 -6.07 -12.60 16.04
CA GLY A 239 -7.34 -13.32 15.94
C GLY A 239 -8.48 -12.55 15.24
N LEU A 240 -8.21 -11.38 14.66
CA LEU A 240 -9.23 -10.48 14.09
C LEU A 240 -9.48 -10.69 12.60
N VAL A 241 -8.42 -11.02 11.87
CA VAL A 241 -8.45 -11.24 10.42
C VAL A 241 -8.01 -12.67 10.11
N ARG A 242 -8.61 -13.25 9.08
CA ARG A 242 -8.19 -14.57 8.59
C ARG A 242 -7.14 -14.39 7.51
N ALA A 243 -6.05 -15.12 7.63
CA ALA A 243 -4.96 -15.15 6.67
C ALA A 243 -4.38 -16.58 6.62
N PRO A 244 -3.73 -17.03 5.54
CA PRO A 244 -3.09 -18.35 5.47
C PRO A 244 -2.10 -18.56 6.63
N ARG A 245 -2.09 -19.74 7.25
CA ARG A 245 -1.07 -20.09 8.24
C ARG A 245 0.29 -20.24 7.56
N PRO A 246 1.31 -19.43 7.90
CA PRO A 246 2.65 -19.63 7.38
C PRO A 246 3.25 -20.92 7.95
N ILE A 247 4.06 -21.61 7.15
CA ILE A 247 4.69 -22.88 7.53
C ILE A 247 6.21 -22.73 7.54
N LYS A 248 6.83 -22.36 6.41
CA LYS A 248 8.30 -22.34 6.31
C LYS A 248 8.83 -21.56 5.11
N VAL A 249 9.98 -20.90 5.28
CA VAL A 249 10.81 -20.38 4.17
C VAL A 249 12.01 -21.30 3.96
N ILE A 250 12.22 -21.72 2.72
CA ILE A 250 13.21 -22.73 2.30
C ILE A 250 14.14 -22.11 1.26
N ASP A 251 15.45 -22.23 1.46
CA ASP A 251 16.44 -21.82 0.45
C ASP A 251 16.52 -22.83 -0.70
N LEU A 252 16.54 -22.33 -1.93
CA LEU A 252 16.56 -23.19 -3.11
C LEU A 252 17.99 -23.49 -3.58
N PRO A 253 18.28 -24.74 -3.97
CA PRO A 253 19.52 -25.07 -4.68
C PRO A 253 19.64 -24.23 -5.95
N GLY A 254 20.76 -23.51 -6.10
CA GLY A 254 20.99 -22.60 -7.23
C GLY A 254 20.48 -21.17 -7.02
N GLY A 255 19.99 -20.84 -5.83
CA GLY A 255 19.65 -19.48 -5.43
C GLY A 255 18.14 -19.18 -5.43
N GLY A 256 17.77 -18.19 -4.62
CA GLY A 256 16.38 -17.87 -4.32
C GLY A 256 15.79 -18.71 -3.20
N ALA A 257 14.48 -18.60 -3.02
CA ALA A 257 13.77 -19.24 -1.92
C ALA A 257 12.36 -19.70 -2.33
N ALA A 258 11.78 -20.56 -1.50
CA ALA A 258 10.38 -20.94 -1.53
C ALA A 258 9.71 -20.62 -0.19
N PHE A 259 8.44 -20.23 -0.23
CA PHE A 259 7.62 -19.97 0.94
C PHE A 259 6.40 -20.88 0.93
N VAL A 260 6.30 -21.70 1.98
CA VAL A 260 5.21 -22.66 2.17
C VAL A 260 4.23 -22.14 3.20
N MET A 261 2.95 -22.20 2.88
CA MET A 261 1.84 -21.83 3.75
C MET A 261 0.64 -22.76 3.57
N GLU A 262 -0.34 -22.65 4.45
CA GLU A 262 -1.65 -23.28 4.32
C GLU A 262 -2.29 -22.94 2.97
N HIS A 263 -2.79 -23.95 2.26
CA HIS A 263 -3.63 -23.72 1.09
C HIS A 263 -5.08 -23.52 1.51
N LEU A 264 -5.66 -22.37 1.15
CA LEU A 264 -7.07 -22.07 1.38
C LEU A 264 -7.86 -22.17 0.07
N LYS A 265 -8.99 -22.87 0.11
CA LYS A 265 -9.94 -22.89 -1.00
C LYS A 265 -10.81 -21.63 -0.92
N MET A 266 -10.44 -20.62 -1.69
CA MET A 266 -11.05 -19.29 -1.64
C MET A 266 -11.71 -18.93 -2.98
N ARG A 267 -12.59 -17.92 -2.95
CA ARG A 267 -13.19 -17.26 -4.11
C ARG A 267 -12.99 -15.74 -3.97
N GLY A 268 -13.13 -15.01 -5.07
CA GLY A 268 -12.99 -13.54 -5.03
C GLY A 268 -13.96 -12.91 -4.02
N LEU A 269 -13.49 -11.87 -3.32
CA LEU A 269 -14.29 -11.14 -2.34
C LEU A 269 -15.56 -10.58 -3.01
N SER A 270 -16.72 -10.88 -2.43
CA SER A 270 -18.00 -10.44 -2.98
C SER A 270 -18.95 -9.99 -1.85
N SER A 271 -19.84 -10.87 -1.41
CA SER A 271 -20.86 -10.64 -0.39
C SER A 271 -20.28 -10.24 0.98
N GLN A 272 -19.01 -10.59 1.25
CA GLN A 272 -18.41 -10.37 2.57
C GLN A 272 -17.57 -9.10 2.69
N ALA A 273 -17.60 -8.21 1.70
CA ALA A 273 -16.82 -6.96 1.74
C ALA A 273 -17.12 -6.07 2.95
N ALA A 274 -18.37 -6.03 3.43
CA ALA A 274 -18.72 -5.30 4.66
C ALA A 274 -18.05 -5.93 5.90
N LYS A 275 -18.06 -7.26 6.00
CA LYS A 275 -17.39 -8.00 7.10
C LYS A 275 -15.88 -7.76 7.07
N LEU A 276 -15.27 -7.71 5.89
CA LEU A 276 -13.85 -7.34 5.75
C LEU A 276 -13.60 -5.92 6.28
N GLY A 277 -14.44 -4.95 5.91
CA GLY A 277 -14.33 -3.58 6.40
C GLY A 277 -14.42 -3.48 7.93
N ASP A 278 -15.35 -4.22 8.54
CA ASP A 278 -15.47 -4.31 9.99
C ASP A 278 -14.24 -4.94 10.65
N GLN A 279 -13.69 -6.02 10.06
CA GLN A 279 -12.50 -6.72 10.58
C GLN A 279 -11.23 -5.86 10.47
N MET A 280 -11.04 -5.17 9.34
CA MET A 280 -9.90 -4.27 9.15
C MET A 280 -9.95 -3.07 10.11
N ALA A 281 -11.14 -2.54 10.39
CA ALA A 281 -11.28 -1.50 11.41
C ALA A 281 -10.93 -2.00 12.82
N GLU A 282 -11.36 -3.22 13.18
CA GLU A 282 -10.96 -3.83 14.47
C GLU A 282 -9.45 -4.05 14.53
N LEU A 283 -8.84 -4.55 13.46
CA LEU A 283 -7.40 -4.74 13.38
C LEU A 283 -6.66 -3.42 13.61
N HIS A 284 -7.10 -2.34 12.96
CA HIS A 284 -6.45 -1.04 13.10
C HIS A 284 -6.66 -0.41 14.49
N LEU A 285 -7.75 -0.72 15.18
CA LEU A 285 -8.01 -0.29 16.56
C LEU A 285 -7.36 -1.21 17.60
N TYR A 286 -6.87 -2.38 17.22
CA TYR A 286 -6.37 -3.40 18.13
C TYR A 286 -5.28 -2.88 19.07
N ASN A 287 -4.24 -2.26 18.51
CA ASN A 287 -3.12 -1.73 19.30
C ASN A 287 -3.55 -0.56 20.20
N GLN A 288 -4.46 0.29 19.74
CA GLN A 288 -5.03 1.35 20.58
C GLN A 288 -5.76 0.76 21.80
N LYS A 289 -6.61 -0.25 21.58
CA LYS A 289 -7.35 -0.94 22.65
C LYS A 289 -6.42 -1.63 23.65
N LEU A 290 -5.30 -2.21 23.19
CA LEU A 290 -4.27 -2.74 24.08
C LEU A 290 -3.67 -1.65 24.97
N GLY A 291 -3.31 -0.50 24.39
CA GLY A 291 -2.78 0.63 25.15
C GLY A 291 -3.77 1.19 26.17
N GLU A 292 -5.06 1.30 25.81
CA GLU A 292 -6.13 1.71 26.73
C GLU A 292 -6.31 0.73 27.90
N LYS A 293 -6.28 -0.58 27.61
CA LYS A 293 -6.35 -1.63 28.63
C LYS A 293 -5.18 -1.56 29.61
N LEU A 294 -3.95 -1.44 29.11
CA LEU A 294 -2.75 -1.35 29.93
C LEU A 294 -2.78 -0.12 30.86
N ARG A 295 -3.15 1.06 30.34
CA ARG A 295 -3.32 2.27 31.17
C ARG A 295 -4.39 2.10 32.26
N GLY A 296 -5.47 1.40 31.92
CA GLY A 296 -6.54 1.08 32.88
C GLY A 296 -6.09 0.10 33.98
N GLU A 297 -5.22 -0.84 33.66
CA GLU A 297 -4.62 -1.80 34.60
C GLU A 297 -3.53 -1.14 35.47
N GLU A 298 -2.68 -0.28 34.90
CA GLU A 298 -1.70 0.52 35.66
C GLU A 298 -2.36 1.44 36.68
N SER A 299 -3.58 1.91 36.39
CA SER A 299 -4.39 2.72 37.30
C SER A 299 -5.02 1.92 38.45
N ARG A 300 -4.92 0.58 38.44
CA ARG A 300 -5.44 -0.32 39.47
C ARG A 300 -4.27 -0.95 40.24
N VAL A 301 -3.95 -0.41 41.42
CA VAL A 301 -2.93 -0.96 42.33
C VAL A 301 -3.35 -2.37 42.74
N GLY A 302 -2.73 -3.42 42.19
CA GLY A 302 -2.86 -4.76 42.79
C GLY A 302 -2.59 -6.02 41.96
N GLN A 303 -2.58 -6.01 40.63
CA GLN A 303 -2.42 -7.27 39.87
C GLN A 303 -1.65 -7.08 38.57
N ARG A 304 -0.32 -7.27 38.61
CA ARG A 304 0.46 -7.61 37.42
C ARG A 304 0.30 -9.11 37.19
N ALA A 305 -0.53 -9.49 36.23
CA ALA A 305 -0.44 -10.83 35.64
C ALA A 305 0.77 -10.82 34.69
N GLU A 306 1.91 -11.35 35.15
CA GLU A 306 3.03 -11.64 34.26
C GLU A 306 2.60 -12.78 33.31
N GLY A 307 2.48 -12.45 32.03
CA GLY A 307 2.11 -13.40 30.99
C GLY A 307 2.49 -12.88 29.61
N ALA A 308 2.81 -13.81 28.71
CA ALA A 308 3.14 -13.60 27.30
C ALA A 308 1.92 -13.13 26.47
N GLY A 309 1.28 -12.05 26.92
CA GLY A 309 0.20 -11.39 26.21
C GLY A 309 0.71 -10.49 25.08
N PRO A 310 -0.16 -10.11 24.14
CA PRO A 310 0.19 -9.21 23.04
C PRO A 310 0.69 -7.86 23.57
N GLN A 311 1.86 -7.44 23.10
CA GLN A 311 2.53 -6.23 23.56
C GLN A 311 2.00 -4.99 22.83
N TYR A 312 1.67 -3.95 23.60
CA TYR A 312 1.35 -2.63 23.04
C TYR A 312 2.57 -2.01 22.35
N VAL A 313 2.39 -1.56 21.11
CA VAL A 313 3.44 -0.95 20.29
C VAL A 313 3.29 0.57 20.28
N THR A 314 4.32 1.28 20.72
CA THR A 314 4.32 2.76 20.83
C THR A 314 4.93 3.47 19.62
N LYS A 315 5.66 2.74 18.77
CA LYS A 315 6.42 3.29 17.63
C LYS A 315 5.87 2.83 16.28
N PHE A 316 6.19 3.56 15.22
CA PHE A 316 5.91 3.19 13.83
C PHE A 316 7.09 2.40 13.26
N GLY A 317 6.81 1.37 12.48
CA GLY A 317 7.83 0.47 11.95
C GLY A 317 7.45 -1.01 12.08
N PHE A 318 8.42 -1.88 11.91
CA PHE A 318 8.26 -3.32 12.07
C PHE A 318 9.58 -3.96 12.48
N HIS A 319 9.51 -5.09 13.18
CA HIS A 319 10.72 -5.73 13.72
C HIS A 319 11.54 -6.47 12.66
N THR A 320 10.96 -6.70 11.48
CA THR A 320 11.59 -7.37 10.33
C THR A 320 11.39 -6.53 9.07
N VAL A 321 12.31 -6.64 8.11
CA VAL A 321 12.14 -6.07 6.78
C VAL A 321 10.99 -6.78 6.08
N THR A 322 10.00 -6.02 5.62
CA THR A 322 8.91 -6.51 4.76
C THR A 322 9.08 -5.93 3.37
N CYS A 323 8.46 -6.53 2.35
CA CYS A 323 8.54 -6.03 0.98
C CYS A 323 7.14 -5.65 0.49
N CYS A 324 7.02 -4.50 -0.19
CA CYS A 324 5.82 -4.14 -0.93
C CYS A 324 6.09 -4.44 -2.41
N GLY A 325 5.49 -5.53 -2.91
CA GLY A 325 6.02 -6.22 -4.08
C GLY A 325 7.42 -6.79 -3.78
N PHE A 326 8.40 -6.59 -4.67
CA PHE A 326 9.78 -7.02 -4.46
C PHE A 326 10.69 -5.94 -3.82
N ILE A 327 10.18 -4.74 -3.54
CA ILE A 327 10.97 -3.65 -2.98
C ILE A 327 10.95 -3.76 -1.44
N PRO A 328 12.13 -3.90 -0.80
CA PRO A 328 12.22 -3.88 0.66
C PRO A 328 11.75 -2.55 1.24
N GLN A 329 10.97 -2.62 2.31
CA GLN A 329 10.52 -1.47 3.09
C GLN A 329 11.49 -1.20 4.25
N VAL A 330 11.83 0.08 4.42
CA VAL A 330 12.60 0.59 5.56
C VAL A 330 11.67 0.59 6.79
N ASN A 331 11.90 -0.30 7.75
CA ASN A 331 10.97 -0.57 8.85
C ASN A 331 11.52 -0.17 10.23
N GLU A 332 12.67 0.50 10.27
CA GLU A 332 13.29 1.02 11.47
C GLU A 332 12.30 1.83 12.29
N TRP A 333 12.22 1.51 13.58
CA TRP A 333 11.27 2.10 14.51
C TRP A 333 11.45 3.61 14.63
N GLN A 334 10.34 4.35 14.57
CA GLN A 334 10.28 5.81 14.71
C GLN A 334 9.13 6.21 15.63
N ASP A 335 9.33 7.28 16.39
CA ASP A 335 8.31 7.81 17.30
C ASP A 335 7.27 8.71 16.60
N ASP A 336 7.60 9.24 15.42
CA ASP A 336 6.79 10.23 14.70
C ASP A 336 6.35 9.72 13.32
N TRP A 337 5.03 9.66 13.09
CA TRP A 337 4.46 9.15 11.85
C TRP A 337 4.79 10.00 10.62
N PRO A 338 4.60 11.34 10.61
CA PRO A 338 4.99 12.18 9.49
C PRO A 338 6.45 11.97 9.07
N THR A 339 7.37 11.89 10.03
CA THR A 339 8.79 11.61 9.78
C THR A 339 9.01 10.22 9.20
N PHE A 340 8.41 9.19 9.81
CA PHE A 340 8.48 7.81 9.31
C PHE A 340 7.97 7.73 7.88
N PHE A 341 6.79 8.26 7.59
CA PHE A 341 6.17 8.16 6.29
C PHE A 341 6.93 8.97 5.22
N ALA A 342 7.38 10.20 5.54
CA ALA A 342 8.14 11.00 4.58
C ALA A 342 9.49 10.36 4.24
N ARG A 343 10.22 9.85 5.23
CA ARG A 343 11.58 9.29 5.03
C ARG A 343 11.55 7.83 4.58
N HIS A 344 10.88 6.97 5.33
CA HIS A 344 10.95 5.52 5.15
C HIS A 344 9.95 4.97 4.12
N ARG A 345 9.04 5.80 3.61
CA ARG A 345 8.11 5.42 2.54
C ARG A 345 8.32 6.27 1.29
N LEU A 346 8.06 7.58 1.35
CA LEU A 346 8.08 8.41 0.15
C LEU A 346 9.51 8.68 -0.36
N GLN A 347 10.43 9.12 0.49
CA GLN A 347 11.83 9.37 0.08
C GLN A 347 12.48 8.11 -0.45
N ALA A 348 12.31 6.97 0.23
CA ALA A 348 12.85 5.68 -0.23
C ALA A 348 12.40 5.32 -1.66
N GLN A 349 11.12 5.53 -1.99
CA GLN A 349 10.61 5.30 -3.35
C GLN A 349 11.17 6.31 -4.36
N LEU A 350 11.35 7.56 -3.96
CA LEU A 350 11.93 8.61 -4.81
C LEU A 350 13.43 8.43 -5.05
N ASP A 351 14.17 7.89 -4.09
CA ASP A 351 15.59 7.56 -4.25
C ASP A 351 15.78 6.47 -5.32
N LEU A 352 14.88 5.48 -5.36
CA LEU A 352 14.84 4.48 -6.43
C LEU A 352 14.51 5.13 -7.79
N ILE A 353 13.51 6.02 -7.83
CA ILE A 353 13.15 6.74 -9.07
C ILE A 353 14.31 7.62 -9.55
N GLU A 354 15.01 8.28 -8.64
CA GLU A 354 16.17 9.11 -8.94
C GLU A 354 17.30 8.25 -9.53
N LYS A 355 17.58 7.10 -8.91
CA LYS A 355 18.60 6.15 -9.38
C LYS A 355 18.28 5.59 -10.77
N ASP A 356 17.04 5.18 -11.01
CA ASP A 356 16.68 4.41 -12.19
C ASP A 356 16.19 5.29 -13.36
N TYR A 357 15.64 6.48 -13.07
CA TYR A 357 15.05 7.37 -14.08
C TYR A 357 15.62 8.79 -14.10
N ALA A 358 16.32 9.23 -13.05
CA ALA A 358 16.83 10.60 -12.87
C ALA A 358 15.77 11.68 -13.19
N ASP A 359 14.53 11.46 -12.71
CA ASP A 359 13.39 12.28 -13.10
C ASP A 359 13.41 13.67 -12.44
N ARG A 360 13.76 14.69 -13.23
CA ARG A 360 13.90 16.07 -12.74
C ARG A 360 12.63 16.64 -12.12
N GLU A 361 11.49 16.37 -12.73
CA GLU A 361 10.20 16.89 -12.26
C GLU A 361 9.81 16.24 -10.93
N ALA A 362 10.02 14.93 -10.78
CA ALA A 362 9.81 14.25 -9.51
C ALA A 362 10.65 14.88 -8.38
N ARG A 363 11.95 15.13 -8.65
CA ARG A 363 12.87 15.74 -7.70
C ARG A 363 12.42 17.15 -7.29
N GLU A 364 12.06 17.98 -8.26
CA GLU A 364 11.60 19.36 -8.02
C GLU A 364 10.29 19.37 -7.21
N LEU A 365 9.29 18.56 -7.61
CA LEU A 365 8.03 18.46 -6.88
C LEU A 365 8.25 17.94 -5.46
N TRP A 366 9.14 16.96 -5.28
CA TRP A 366 9.44 16.39 -3.97
C TRP A 366 10.08 17.39 -3.02
N SER A 367 11.06 18.17 -3.49
CA SER A 367 11.70 19.24 -2.69
C SER A 367 10.70 20.21 -2.06
N ARG A 368 9.60 20.48 -2.76
CA ARG A 368 8.52 21.35 -2.31
C ARG A 368 7.49 20.63 -1.46
N LEU A 369 7.20 19.36 -1.76
CA LEU A 369 6.17 18.58 -1.08
C LEU A 369 6.63 18.11 0.30
N GLN A 370 7.87 17.63 0.43
CA GLN A 370 8.38 17.04 1.66
C GLN A 370 8.25 17.98 2.87
N VAL A 371 8.45 19.29 2.67
CA VAL A 371 8.36 20.30 3.73
C VAL A 371 6.91 20.61 4.14
N LYS A 372 5.91 20.26 3.33
CA LYS A 372 4.48 20.43 3.63
C LYS A 372 3.83 19.21 4.27
N ILE A 373 4.51 18.05 4.27
CA ILE A 373 3.95 16.81 4.80
C ILE A 373 3.55 16.95 6.28
N PRO A 374 4.37 17.52 7.19
CA PRO A 374 3.99 17.65 8.59
C PRO A 374 2.67 18.40 8.81
N ASP A 375 2.41 19.44 8.01
CA ASP A 375 1.18 20.25 8.12
C ASP A 375 -0.09 19.45 7.86
N LEU A 376 -0.02 18.36 7.06
CA LEU A 376 -1.16 17.49 6.77
C LEU A 376 -1.61 16.64 7.97
N PHE A 377 -0.75 16.54 8.99
CA PHE A 377 -0.98 15.76 10.20
C PHE A 377 -1.11 16.63 11.46
N CYS A 378 -1.03 17.96 11.33
CA CYS A 378 -1.10 18.86 12.46
C CYS A 378 -2.41 18.68 13.25
N GLY A 379 -2.30 18.53 14.57
CA GLY A 379 -3.45 18.35 15.47
C GLY A 379 -4.06 16.94 15.47
N LEU A 380 -3.41 15.97 14.84
CA LEU A 380 -3.79 14.57 14.93
C LEU A 380 -2.90 13.82 15.90
N GLU A 381 -3.54 13.07 16.80
CA GLU A 381 -2.88 12.00 17.52
C GLU A 381 -2.97 10.73 16.66
N ILE A 382 -1.82 10.18 16.30
CA ILE A 382 -1.74 8.98 15.45
C ILE A 382 -1.24 7.85 16.32
N VAL A 383 -2.08 6.85 16.54
CA VAL A 383 -1.69 5.62 17.23
C VAL A 383 -1.20 4.61 16.18
N PRO A 384 -0.05 3.94 16.39
CA PRO A 384 0.41 2.91 15.48
C PRO A 384 -0.61 1.77 15.38
N ALA A 385 -1.11 1.52 14.17
CA ALA A 385 -2.01 0.43 13.84
C ALA A 385 -1.24 -0.65 13.07
N LEU A 386 -1.48 -1.93 13.38
CA LEU A 386 -0.94 -3.01 12.56
C LEU A 386 -1.63 -3.00 11.19
N LEU A 387 -0.86 -2.78 10.14
CA LEU A 387 -1.33 -2.70 8.76
C LEU A 387 -1.09 -4.01 8.02
N HIS A 388 -1.96 -4.32 7.06
CA HIS A 388 -1.67 -5.31 6.04
C HIS A 388 -0.55 -4.81 5.11
N GLY A 389 -0.57 -3.52 4.77
CA GLY A 389 0.50 -2.82 4.05
C GLY A 389 0.40 -2.88 2.52
N ASP A 390 -0.42 -3.78 1.99
CA ASP A 390 -0.71 -3.93 0.54
C ASP A 390 -2.15 -4.44 0.29
N LEU A 391 -3.15 -3.88 0.97
CA LEU A 391 -4.54 -4.40 0.94
C LEU A 391 -5.35 -3.93 -0.28
N TRP A 392 -5.00 -4.42 -1.47
CA TRP A 392 -5.77 -4.20 -2.70
C TRP A 392 -6.62 -5.42 -3.08
N SER A 393 -7.44 -5.30 -4.13
CA SER A 393 -8.38 -6.34 -4.59
C SER A 393 -7.72 -7.68 -4.94
N GLY A 394 -6.44 -7.66 -5.34
CA GLY A 394 -5.68 -8.88 -5.60
C GLY A 394 -5.22 -9.64 -4.35
N ASN A 395 -5.25 -9.00 -3.18
CA ASN A 395 -4.73 -9.53 -1.91
C ASN A 395 -5.85 -9.87 -0.90
N VAL A 396 -7.09 -9.96 -1.40
CA VAL A 396 -8.26 -10.30 -0.60
C VAL A 396 -9.14 -11.32 -1.31
N ALA A 397 -9.69 -12.24 -0.54
CA ALA A 397 -10.65 -13.24 -1.00
C ALA A 397 -11.68 -13.50 0.10
N GLU A 398 -12.58 -14.45 -0.14
CA GLU A 398 -13.48 -14.99 0.87
C GLU A 398 -13.59 -16.51 0.73
N ASP A 399 -13.96 -17.17 1.81
CA ASP A 399 -14.46 -18.54 1.77
C ASP A 399 -15.73 -18.66 2.63
N ASP A 400 -16.10 -19.88 2.99
CA ASP A 400 -17.33 -20.14 3.75
C ASP A 400 -17.22 -19.66 5.22
N LEU A 401 -16.01 -19.42 5.72
CA LEU A 401 -15.78 -18.94 7.09
C LEU A 401 -15.70 -17.41 7.15
N GLY A 402 -15.17 -16.77 6.12
CA GLY A 402 -14.97 -15.33 6.17
C GLY A 402 -14.17 -14.73 5.03
N PRO A 403 -13.96 -13.40 5.06
CA PRO A 403 -12.94 -12.75 4.28
C PRO A 403 -11.56 -13.28 4.67
N VAL A 404 -10.66 -13.33 3.70
CA VAL A 404 -9.27 -13.73 3.87
C VAL A 404 -8.38 -12.65 3.27
N VAL A 405 -7.34 -12.28 4.00
CA VAL A 405 -6.26 -11.42 3.50
C VAL A 405 -4.99 -12.24 3.31
N TYR A 406 -4.22 -11.93 2.28
CA TYR A 406 -2.97 -12.63 1.95
C TYR A 406 -2.00 -11.69 1.25
N ASP A 407 -0.74 -12.12 1.15
CA ASP A 407 0.36 -11.34 0.58
C ASP A 407 0.61 -10.01 1.31
N PRO A 408 0.72 -10.01 2.66
CA PRO A 408 0.92 -8.79 3.42
C PRO A 408 2.35 -8.24 3.33
N ALA A 409 2.44 -6.92 3.46
CA ALA A 409 3.66 -6.14 3.58
C ALA A 409 3.64 -5.35 4.91
N SER A 410 3.39 -6.05 6.02
CA SER A 410 2.96 -5.45 7.28
C SER A 410 3.98 -4.51 7.92
N PHE A 411 3.45 -3.52 8.65
CA PHE A 411 4.16 -2.65 9.57
C PHE A 411 3.14 -1.95 10.47
N TYR A 412 3.61 -1.33 11.56
CA TYR A 412 2.81 -0.43 12.39
C TYR A 412 2.85 0.98 11.81
N GLY A 413 1.68 1.50 11.42
CA GLY A 413 1.55 2.78 10.75
C GLY A 413 0.24 3.50 11.06
N HIS A 414 -0.03 4.62 10.39
CA HIS A 414 -1.33 5.27 10.46
C HIS A 414 -2.38 4.46 9.69
N SER A 415 -3.48 4.10 10.33
CA SER A 415 -4.58 3.29 9.75
C SER A 415 -5.16 3.82 8.43
N GLU A 416 -5.15 5.14 8.22
CA GLU A 416 -5.59 5.76 6.96
C GLU A 416 -4.73 5.35 5.75
N PHE A 417 -3.48 4.90 5.95
CA PHE A 417 -2.58 4.44 4.88
C PHE A 417 -3.20 3.28 4.07
N GLU A 418 -3.77 2.30 4.77
CA GLU A 418 -4.31 1.07 4.16
C GLU A 418 -5.47 1.37 3.20
N LEU A 419 -6.28 2.40 3.52
CA LEU A 419 -7.46 2.76 2.74
C LEU A 419 -7.10 3.32 1.35
N ALA A 420 -5.88 3.80 1.17
CA ALA A 420 -5.45 4.38 -0.08
C ALA A 420 -5.40 3.34 -1.20
N ILE A 421 -4.70 2.24 -0.97
CA ILE A 421 -4.56 1.19 -1.98
C ILE A 421 -5.87 0.41 -2.17
N ALA A 422 -6.69 0.29 -1.12
CA ALA A 422 -8.03 -0.28 -1.19
C ALA A 422 -9.00 0.51 -2.11
N LEU A 423 -8.71 1.77 -2.42
CA LEU A 423 -9.47 2.58 -3.38
C LEU A 423 -8.86 2.58 -4.80
N MET A 424 -7.68 1.98 -4.96
CA MET A 424 -6.94 1.94 -6.22
C MET A 424 -7.17 0.61 -6.95
N PHE A 425 -6.85 0.57 -8.25
CA PHE A 425 -6.78 -0.67 -9.03
C PHE A 425 -8.07 -1.51 -9.02
N GLY A 426 -9.21 -0.87 -9.27
CA GLY A 426 -10.54 -1.50 -9.23
C GLY A 426 -11.26 -1.27 -7.90
N GLY A 427 -10.53 -1.07 -6.81
CA GLY A 427 -11.03 -0.65 -5.51
C GLY A 427 -11.97 -1.64 -4.82
N PHE A 428 -12.22 -1.43 -3.54
CA PHE A 428 -13.21 -2.17 -2.78
C PHE A 428 -14.62 -1.59 -2.96
N PRO A 429 -15.67 -2.42 -2.84
CA PRO A 429 -17.02 -1.93 -2.96
C PRO A 429 -17.40 -1.08 -1.74
N ARG A 430 -18.34 -0.14 -1.92
CA ARG A 430 -18.82 0.79 -0.88
C ARG A 430 -19.16 0.15 0.49
N PRO A 431 -19.72 -1.07 0.58
CA PRO A 431 -19.98 -1.71 1.87
C PRO A 431 -18.74 -1.86 2.75
N PHE A 432 -17.55 -2.11 2.18
CA PHE A 432 -16.29 -2.16 2.93
C PHE A 432 -16.02 -0.84 3.67
N PHE A 433 -16.00 0.27 2.94
CA PHE A 433 -15.70 1.59 3.52
C PHE A 433 -16.78 2.05 4.50
N THR A 434 -18.04 1.69 4.23
CA THR A 434 -19.16 2.00 5.12
C THR A 434 -19.01 1.29 6.46
N ALA A 435 -18.68 -0.01 6.44
CA ALA A 435 -18.42 -0.80 7.64
C ALA A 435 -17.20 -0.27 8.40
N TYR A 436 -16.09 -0.04 7.69
CA TYR A 436 -14.86 0.48 8.26
C TYR A 436 -15.07 1.83 8.98
N HIS A 437 -15.68 2.81 8.30
CA HIS A 437 -15.84 4.15 8.85
C HIS A 437 -16.92 4.29 9.92
N ARG A 438 -17.77 3.27 10.13
CA ARG A 438 -18.63 3.21 11.32
C ARG A 438 -17.82 3.08 12.61
N LYS A 439 -16.66 2.42 12.55
CA LYS A 439 -15.77 2.18 13.69
C LYS A 439 -14.60 3.16 13.74
N VAL A 440 -14.08 3.55 12.58
CA VAL A 440 -12.98 4.51 12.44
C VAL A 440 -13.45 5.71 11.62
N PRO A 441 -14.05 6.73 12.26
CA PRO A 441 -14.51 7.94 11.58
C PRO A 441 -13.37 8.67 10.87
N LYS A 442 -13.69 9.32 9.75
CA LYS A 442 -12.71 10.13 9.02
C LYS A 442 -12.30 11.34 9.86
N ALA A 443 -11.00 11.48 10.12
CA ALA A 443 -10.48 12.65 10.80
C ALA A 443 -10.46 13.89 9.85
N PRO A 444 -10.47 15.12 10.38
CA PRO A 444 -10.32 16.33 9.57
C PRO A 444 -9.07 16.25 8.68
N GLY A 445 -9.20 16.63 7.41
CA GLY A 445 -8.13 16.54 6.41
C GLY A 445 -7.89 15.16 5.79
N PHE A 446 -8.75 14.16 6.10
CA PHE A 446 -8.65 12.79 5.58
C PHE A 446 -8.41 12.73 4.07
N ASP A 447 -9.19 13.45 3.26
CA ASP A 447 -9.09 13.34 1.79
C ASP A 447 -7.73 13.80 1.24
N ARG A 448 -7.06 14.79 1.88
CA ARG A 448 -5.69 15.18 1.49
C ARG A 448 -4.66 14.12 1.90
N ARG A 449 -4.80 13.52 3.07
CA ARG A 449 -3.90 12.44 3.52
C ARG A 449 -4.09 11.18 2.70
N LEU A 450 -5.32 10.85 2.33
CA LEU A 450 -5.62 9.76 1.41
C LEU A 450 -4.88 9.94 0.07
N LEU A 451 -4.91 11.16 -0.49
CA LEU A 451 -4.17 11.47 -1.71
C LEU A 451 -2.63 11.32 -1.52
N LEU A 452 -2.12 11.68 -0.35
CA LEU A 452 -0.71 11.48 0.01
C LEU A 452 -0.34 9.99 0.11
N TYR A 453 -1.23 9.15 0.65
CA TYR A 453 -1.02 7.70 0.70
C TYR A 453 -1.17 7.03 -0.66
N GLN A 454 -2.04 7.54 -1.53
CA GLN A 454 -2.12 7.11 -2.92
C GLN A 454 -0.83 7.44 -3.68
N LEU A 455 -0.17 8.56 -3.37
CA LEU A 455 1.13 8.91 -3.95
C LEU A 455 2.16 7.81 -3.69
N PHE A 456 2.26 7.29 -2.46
CA PHE A 456 3.17 6.19 -2.15
C PHE A 456 2.94 4.99 -3.09
N ASN A 457 1.68 4.60 -3.26
CA ASN A 457 1.32 3.46 -4.11
C ASN A 457 1.65 3.70 -5.59
N TYR A 458 1.44 4.92 -6.11
CA TYR A 458 1.84 5.27 -7.48
C TYR A 458 3.35 5.28 -7.67
N LEU A 459 4.12 5.78 -6.69
CA LEU A 459 5.59 5.73 -6.75
C LEU A 459 6.10 4.28 -6.70
N ASN A 460 5.53 3.46 -5.83
CA ASN A 460 5.83 2.02 -5.75
C ASN A 460 5.54 1.33 -7.09
N HIS A 461 4.39 1.61 -7.70
CA HIS A 461 4.05 1.05 -9.02
C HIS A 461 4.95 1.58 -10.15
N TRP A 462 5.44 2.81 -10.06
CA TRP A 462 6.44 3.32 -11.00
C TRP A 462 7.73 2.51 -10.90
N ASN A 463 8.22 2.24 -9.68
CA ASN A 463 9.43 1.43 -9.51
C ASN A 463 9.23 -0.04 -9.92
N HIS A 464 8.04 -0.62 -9.77
CA HIS A 464 7.76 -2.01 -10.17
C HIS A 464 7.49 -2.20 -11.66
N PHE A 465 6.70 -1.30 -12.25
CA PHE A 465 6.07 -1.52 -13.57
C PHE A 465 6.44 -0.43 -14.59
N GLY A 466 7.21 0.57 -14.19
CA GLY A 466 7.82 1.54 -15.09
C GLY A 466 7.00 2.80 -15.37
N ARG A 467 7.40 3.50 -16.43
CA ARG A 467 7.05 4.92 -16.70
C ARG A 467 5.56 5.19 -16.88
N GLN A 468 4.71 4.19 -17.09
CA GLN A 468 3.25 4.37 -17.15
C GLN A 468 2.67 4.97 -15.85
N TYR A 469 3.32 4.74 -14.71
CA TYR A 469 2.92 5.31 -13.42
C TYR A 469 3.58 6.67 -13.11
N ARG A 470 4.44 7.18 -13.98
CA ARG A 470 5.04 8.53 -13.83
C ARG A 470 3.97 9.61 -13.80
N SER A 471 3.11 9.65 -14.82
CA SER A 471 2.08 10.69 -14.95
C SER A 471 1.15 10.78 -13.73
N PRO A 472 0.53 9.66 -13.25
CA PRO A 472 -0.30 9.71 -12.06
C PRO A 472 0.47 10.08 -10.78
N SER A 473 1.74 9.66 -10.64
CA SER A 473 2.60 10.06 -9.51
C SER A 473 2.78 11.58 -9.46
N LEU A 474 3.26 12.18 -10.55
CA LEU A 474 3.54 13.62 -10.62
C LEU A 474 2.25 14.45 -10.57
N GLY A 475 1.18 13.95 -11.19
CA GLY A 475 -0.16 14.55 -11.08
C GLY A 475 -0.64 14.62 -9.63
N THR A 476 -0.41 13.57 -8.86
CA THR A 476 -0.74 13.50 -7.43
C THR A 476 0.10 14.48 -6.62
N MET A 477 1.42 14.56 -6.86
CA MET A 477 2.30 15.54 -6.22
C MET A 477 1.86 16.98 -6.50
N ARG A 478 1.50 17.31 -7.75
CA ARG A 478 0.98 18.64 -8.12
C ARG A 478 -0.32 18.97 -7.40
N LYS A 479 -1.25 18.01 -7.26
CA LYS A 479 -2.49 18.20 -6.52
C LYS A 479 -2.23 18.46 -5.03
N LEU A 480 -1.27 17.75 -4.43
CA LEU A 480 -0.89 17.94 -3.02
C LEU A 480 -0.21 19.28 -2.76
N LEU A 481 0.43 19.88 -3.76
CA LEU A 481 1.11 21.18 -3.63
C LEU A 481 0.17 22.39 -3.76
N LYS A 482 -1.00 22.21 -4.38
CA LYS A 482 -2.10 23.18 -4.36
C LYS A 482 -2.69 23.26 -2.96
#